data_AF-K8WI71-F1
#
_entry.id   AF-K8WI71-F1
#
_cell.length_a   1.000
_cell.length_b   1.000
_cell.length_c   1.000
_cell.angle_alpha   90.00
_cell.angle_beta   90.00
_cell.angle_gamma   90.00
#
_symmetry.space_group_name_H-M   'P 1'
#
loop_
_entity.id
_entity.type
_entity.pdbx_description
1 polymer ?
#
loop_
_entity_poly.entity_id
_entity_poly.type
_entity_poly.pdbx_seq_one_letter_code
_entity_poly.pdbx_strand_id
1 'polypeptide(L)'
;GQLAIGELFLDGRTSLYRLDLGRQMLDCAAQQGNTDAAYSLALNYEVRDKNYNQALKYYQLAIRYGNDRSAYQLAKSFNTSDPKNEIYYLGQHVDPERVRRYKMVEQALKRNPRATFPDIDKIVPLPPTELPEWDGTFEYQKQDNQ
;
A
#
# COMPACT_ATOMS: atom_id res chain seq x y z
N GLY A 1 18.76 8.49 6.01
CA GLY A 1 18.54 7.47 4.97
C GLY A 1 17.69 8.05 3.85
N GLN A 2 17.56 7.34 2.72
CA GLN A 2 16.81 7.81 1.55
C GLN A 2 15.34 8.19 1.88
N LEU A 3 14.71 7.49 2.84
CA LEU A 3 13.40 7.85 3.40
C LEU A 3 13.34 9.29 3.92
N ALA A 4 14.12 9.61 4.96
CA ALA A 4 14.04 10.92 5.64
C ALA A 4 14.37 12.10 4.73
N ILE A 5 15.33 11.94 3.81
CA ILE A 5 15.66 12.98 2.83
C ILE A 5 14.54 13.09 1.78
N GLY A 6 13.99 11.96 1.34
CA GLY A 6 12.84 11.93 0.44
C GLY A 6 11.64 12.68 1.03
N GLU A 7 11.26 12.40 2.27
CA GLU A 7 10.16 13.09 2.97
C GLU A 7 10.43 14.59 3.12
N LEU A 8 11.66 14.98 3.46
CA LEU A 8 12.07 16.39 3.55
C LEU A 8 11.89 17.12 2.21
N PHE A 9 12.26 16.49 1.09
CA PHE A 9 12.07 17.04 -0.24
C PHE A 9 10.61 17.09 -0.69
N LEU A 10 9.73 16.33 -0.07
CA LEU A 10 8.28 16.38 -0.34
C LEU A 10 7.54 17.37 0.57
N ASP A 11 8.18 17.91 1.60
CA ASP A 11 7.58 18.92 2.46
C ASP A 11 7.66 20.31 1.82
N GLY A 12 6.53 20.74 1.23
CA GLY A 12 6.36 22.05 0.60
C GLY A 12 6.50 23.25 1.56
N ARG A 13 6.61 23.02 2.87
CA ARG A 13 6.89 24.07 3.87
C ARG A 13 8.38 24.39 3.98
N THR A 14 9.25 23.60 3.35
CA THR A 14 10.70 23.75 3.45
C THR A 14 11.29 24.36 2.17
N SER A 15 12.42 25.06 2.30
CA SER A 15 13.19 25.57 1.15
C SER A 15 13.82 24.45 0.32
N LEU A 16 13.87 23.24 0.88
CA LEU A 16 14.43 22.03 0.29
C LEU A 16 13.41 21.27 -0.56
N TYR A 17 12.17 21.75 -0.70
CA TYR A 17 11.15 21.12 -1.53
C TYR A 17 11.65 20.86 -2.95
N ARG A 18 11.73 19.57 -3.33
CA ARG A 18 12.19 19.08 -4.64
C ARG A 18 11.39 17.83 -4.97
N LEU A 19 10.23 18.02 -5.58
CA LEU A 19 9.21 16.99 -5.78
C LEU A 19 9.71 15.72 -6.45
N ASP A 20 10.31 15.85 -7.62
CA ASP A 20 10.77 14.71 -8.41
C ASP A 20 11.91 13.97 -7.70
N LEU A 21 12.82 14.71 -7.07
CA LEU A 21 13.93 14.14 -6.32
C LEU A 21 13.43 13.41 -5.06
N GLY A 22 12.51 14.01 -4.32
CA GLY A 22 11.89 13.39 -3.15
C GLY A 22 11.20 12.08 -3.51
N ARG A 23 10.44 12.07 -4.62
CA ARG A 23 9.83 10.85 -5.15
C ARG A 23 10.85 9.80 -5.55
N GLN A 24 11.90 10.18 -6.26
CA GLN A 24 12.95 9.26 -6.68
C GLN A 24 13.65 8.60 -5.48
N MET A 25 13.91 9.37 -4.43
CA MET A 25 14.52 8.86 -3.20
C MET A 25 13.58 7.91 -2.45
N LEU A 26 12.30 8.26 -2.34
CA LEU A 26 11.30 7.39 -1.71
C LEU A 26 11.07 6.11 -2.53
N ASP A 27 11.01 6.19 -3.86
CA ASP A 27 10.86 5.02 -4.72
C ASP A 27 12.05 4.07 -4.53
N CYS A 28 13.28 4.60 -4.57
CA CYS A 28 14.48 3.80 -4.33
C CYS A 28 14.44 3.07 -2.98
N ALA A 29 14.02 3.76 -1.91
CA ALA A 29 13.87 3.15 -0.59
C ALA A 29 12.73 2.13 -0.54
N ALA A 30 11.60 2.41 -1.20
CA ALA A 30 10.45 1.52 -1.29
C ALA A 30 10.81 0.20 -2.00
N GLN A 31 11.53 0.26 -3.11
CA GLN A 31 12.02 -0.93 -3.83
C GLN A 31 13.03 -1.75 -3.03
N GLN A 32 13.74 -1.12 -2.09
CA GLN A 32 14.62 -1.80 -1.12
C GLN A 32 13.86 -2.41 0.07
N GLY A 33 12.52 -2.36 0.05
CA GLY A 33 11.67 -2.93 1.09
C GLY A 33 11.37 -1.99 2.26
N ASN A 34 11.68 -0.69 2.15
CA ASN A 34 11.29 0.28 3.16
C ASN A 34 9.78 0.57 3.04
N THR A 35 9.01 -0.01 3.95
CA THR A 35 7.55 0.09 3.98
C THR A 35 7.04 1.51 4.20
N ASP A 36 7.73 2.30 5.02
CA ASP A 36 7.37 3.71 5.28
C ASP A 36 7.58 4.56 4.03
N ALA A 37 8.66 4.32 3.27
CA ALA A 37 8.90 5.04 2.01
C ALA A 37 7.81 4.72 0.98
N ALA A 38 7.44 3.44 0.84
CA ALA A 38 6.35 3.03 -0.03
C ALA A 38 5.01 3.67 0.38
N TYR A 39 4.69 3.67 1.69
CA TYR A 39 3.49 4.32 2.22
C TYR A 39 3.48 5.84 2.00
N SER A 40 4.58 6.53 2.30
CA SER A 40 4.72 7.97 2.10
C SER A 40 4.60 8.35 0.63
N LEU A 41 5.14 7.51 -0.28
CA LEU A 41 5.00 7.72 -1.71
C LEU A 41 3.56 7.49 -2.20
N ALA A 42 2.87 6.48 -1.67
CA ALA A 42 1.45 6.23 -1.94
C ALA A 42 0.58 7.43 -1.54
N LEU A 43 0.74 7.91 -0.30
CA LEU A 43 0.06 9.11 0.20
C LEU A 43 0.35 10.35 -0.65
N ASN A 44 1.60 10.52 -1.07
CA ASN A 44 2.00 11.64 -1.90
C ASN A 44 1.28 11.64 -3.27
N TYR A 45 1.12 10.48 -3.90
CA TYR A 45 0.32 10.35 -5.13
C TYR A 45 -1.18 10.53 -4.89
N GLU A 46 -1.69 9.97 -3.80
CA GLU A 46 -3.10 10.06 -3.38
C GLU A 46 -3.52 11.51 -3.14
N VAL A 47 -2.75 12.25 -2.35
CA VAL A 47 -3.16 13.58 -1.86
C VAL A 47 -2.84 14.65 -2.89
N ARG A 48 -1.63 14.63 -3.45
CA ARG A 48 -1.13 15.75 -4.26
C ARG A 48 -1.59 15.71 -5.70
N ASP A 49 -1.45 14.56 -6.35
CA ASP A 49 -1.75 14.42 -7.79
C ASP A 49 -3.12 13.81 -8.06
N LYS A 50 -3.80 13.30 -7.01
CA LYS A 50 -4.98 12.44 -7.13
C LYS A 50 -4.74 11.26 -8.11
N ASN A 51 -3.48 10.81 -8.20
CA ASN A 51 -3.10 9.70 -9.06
C ASN A 51 -3.31 8.38 -8.31
N TYR A 52 -4.58 7.97 -8.23
CA TYR A 52 -4.99 6.82 -7.44
C TYR A 52 -4.36 5.51 -7.93
N ASN A 53 -4.11 5.37 -9.23
CA ASN A 53 -3.44 4.20 -9.78
C ASN A 53 -2.02 4.04 -9.23
N GLN A 54 -1.27 5.13 -9.08
CA GLN A 54 0.06 5.09 -8.45
C GLN A 54 -0.06 4.86 -6.93
N ALA A 55 -1.02 5.52 -6.25
CA ALA A 55 -1.24 5.30 -4.83
C ALA A 55 -1.51 3.83 -4.50
N LEU A 56 -2.41 3.18 -5.24
CA LEU A 56 -2.72 1.75 -5.10
C LEU A 56 -1.48 0.87 -5.24
N LYS A 57 -0.64 1.13 -6.26
CA LYS A 57 0.60 0.37 -6.50
C LYS A 57 1.57 0.47 -5.32
N TYR A 58 1.80 1.67 -4.80
CA TYR A 58 2.73 1.86 -3.69
C TYR A 58 2.18 1.38 -2.35
N TYR A 59 0.87 1.48 -2.10
CA TYR A 59 0.27 0.81 -0.94
C TYR A 59 0.43 -0.71 -1.05
N GLN A 60 0.17 -1.31 -2.20
CA GLN A 60 0.37 -2.75 -2.42
C GLN A 60 1.85 -3.15 -2.25
N LEU A 61 2.78 -2.33 -2.73
CA LEU A 61 4.22 -2.53 -2.51
C LEU A 61 4.58 -2.48 -1.03
N ALA A 62 4.01 -1.54 -0.26
CA ALA A 62 4.23 -1.48 1.17
C ALA A 62 3.70 -2.73 1.89
N ILE A 63 2.52 -3.24 1.49
CA ILE A 63 1.95 -4.49 2.03
C ILE A 63 2.87 -5.68 1.75
N ARG A 64 3.43 -5.76 0.54
CA ARG A 64 4.38 -6.81 0.14
C ARG A 64 5.52 -6.96 1.15
N TYR A 65 6.00 -5.85 1.71
CA TYR A 65 7.07 -5.80 2.70
C TYR A 65 6.60 -5.67 4.16
N GLY A 66 5.30 -5.83 4.41
CA GLY A 66 4.77 -5.96 5.77
C GLY A 66 4.07 -4.74 6.36
N ASN A 67 3.68 -3.76 5.54
CA ASN A 67 2.98 -2.56 6.04
C ASN A 67 1.48 -2.82 6.29
N ASP A 68 1.10 -2.97 7.56
CA ASP A 68 -0.30 -3.18 7.96
C ASP A 68 -1.18 -1.94 7.69
N ARG A 69 -0.62 -0.73 7.87
CA ARG A 69 -1.33 0.54 7.60
C ARG A 69 -1.79 0.63 6.14
N SER A 70 -0.97 0.17 5.21
CA SER A 70 -1.32 0.13 3.79
C SER A 70 -2.41 -0.89 3.50
N ALA A 71 -2.40 -2.05 4.16
CA ALA A 71 -3.47 -3.04 4.05
C ALA A 71 -4.80 -2.48 4.57
N TYR A 72 -4.78 -1.79 5.71
CA TYR A 72 -5.94 -1.08 6.23
C TYR A 72 -6.44 -0.01 5.24
N GLN A 73 -5.54 0.83 4.71
CA GLN A 73 -5.88 1.88 3.77
C GLN A 73 -6.54 1.32 2.51
N LEU A 74 -6.00 0.25 1.93
CA LEU A 74 -6.60 -0.42 0.78
C LEU A 74 -7.96 -1.04 1.12
N ALA A 75 -8.10 -1.72 2.26
CA ALA A 75 -9.38 -2.25 2.72
C ALA A 75 -10.45 -1.16 2.86
N LYS A 76 -10.09 0.04 3.32
CA LYS A 76 -11.04 1.17 3.43
C LYS A 76 -11.37 1.74 2.06
N SER A 77 -10.39 1.80 1.16
CA SER A 77 -10.59 2.33 -0.20
C SER A 77 -11.53 1.49 -1.05
N PHE A 78 -11.45 0.16 -0.95
CA PHE A 78 -12.40 -0.76 -1.61
C PHE A 78 -13.75 -0.84 -0.89
N ASN A 79 -13.95 -0.12 0.21
CA ASN A 79 -15.20 -0.08 0.97
C ASN A 79 -15.94 1.26 0.79
N THR A 80 -15.51 2.12 -0.13
CA THR A 80 -16.17 3.38 -0.43
C THR A 80 -16.03 3.72 -1.90
N SER A 81 -17.07 4.32 -2.46
CA SER A 81 -17.04 4.95 -3.80
C SER A 81 -17.45 6.42 -3.71
N ASP A 82 -17.62 6.96 -2.50
CA ASP A 82 -18.03 8.34 -2.27
C ASP A 82 -16.80 9.25 -2.33
N PRO A 83 -16.70 10.18 -3.31
CA PRO A 83 -15.59 11.13 -3.39
C PRO A 83 -15.47 12.06 -2.18
N LYS A 84 -16.53 12.24 -1.38
CA LYS A 84 -16.50 13.02 -0.14
C LYS A 84 -15.73 12.31 0.97
N ASN A 85 -15.49 11.02 0.85
CA ASN A 85 -14.63 10.27 1.75
C ASN A 85 -13.16 10.46 1.37
N GLU A 86 -12.68 11.70 1.41
CA GLU A 86 -11.38 12.11 0.84
C GLU A 86 -10.19 11.30 1.35
N ILE A 87 -10.27 10.78 2.58
CA ILE A 87 -9.22 9.98 3.23
C ILE A 87 -9.12 8.58 2.64
N TYR A 88 -10.22 8.00 2.15
CA TYR A 88 -10.25 6.62 1.66
C TYR A 88 -10.60 6.51 0.18
N TYR A 89 -11.05 7.59 -0.44
CA TYR A 89 -11.45 7.58 -1.84
C TYR A 89 -10.21 7.49 -2.76
N LEU A 90 -10.03 6.32 -3.38
CA LEU A 90 -9.01 6.06 -4.40
C LEU A 90 -9.62 5.76 -5.78
N GLY A 91 -10.82 6.29 -6.06
CA GLY A 91 -11.51 6.08 -7.34
C GLY A 91 -11.87 4.62 -7.63
N GLN A 92 -12.04 3.80 -6.58
CA GLN A 92 -12.39 2.40 -6.70
C GLN A 92 -13.90 2.18 -6.56
N HIS A 93 -14.39 1.09 -7.14
CA HIS A 93 -15.71 0.57 -6.82
C HIS A 93 -15.67 -0.21 -5.50
N VAL A 94 -16.82 -0.28 -4.83
CA VAL A 94 -16.95 -1.10 -3.63
C VAL A 94 -16.78 -2.58 -4.02
N ASP A 95 -15.81 -3.25 -3.41
CA ASP A 95 -15.50 -4.66 -3.65
C ASP A 95 -15.36 -5.39 -2.30
N PRO A 96 -16.45 -5.98 -1.79
CA PRO A 96 -16.46 -6.63 -0.48
C PRO A 96 -15.44 -7.75 -0.31
N GLU A 97 -15.11 -8.47 -1.39
CA GLU A 97 -14.14 -9.56 -1.34
C GLU A 97 -12.72 -8.99 -1.24
N ARG A 98 -12.35 -7.95 -2.00
CA ARG A 98 -11.08 -7.22 -1.77
C ARG A 98 -10.97 -6.69 -0.36
N VAL A 99 -12.05 -6.09 0.16
CA VAL A 99 -12.10 -5.61 1.54
C VAL A 99 -11.82 -6.73 2.52
N ARG A 100 -12.45 -7.90 2.34
CA ARG A 100 -12.22 -9.08 3.17
C ARG A 100 -10.76 -9.53 3.11
N ARG A 101 -10.20 -9.71 1.91
CA ARG A 101 -8.82 -10.19 1.74
C ARG A 101 -7.80 -9.22 2.34
N TYR A 102 -7.92 -7.91 2.09
CA TYR A 102 -7.03 -6.91 2.70
C TYR A 102 -7.14 -6.86 4.23
N LYS A 103 -8.34 -7.02 4.80
CA LYS A 103 -8.51 -7.13 6.26
C LYS A 103 -7.82 -8.37 6.84
N MET A 104 -7.85 -9.50 6.12
CA MET A 104 -7.14 -10.70 6.56
C MET A 104 -5.62 -10.47 6.55
N VAL A 105 -5.10 -9.82 5.50
CA VAL A 105 -3.68 -9.44 5.40
C VAL A 105 -3.29 -8.47 6.52
N GLU A 106 -4.08 -7.42 6.75
CA GLU A 106 -3.89 -6.46 7.85
C GLU A 106 -3.81 -7.18 9.21
N GLN A 107 -4.76 -8.07 9.51
CA GLN A 107 -4.78 -8.80 10.77
C GLN A 107 -3.57 -9.72 10.93
N ALA A 108 -3.13 -10.37 9.84
CA ALA A 108 -1.94 -11.19 9.85
C ALA A 108 -0.67 -10.38 10.13
N LEU A 109 -0.52 -9.22 9.50
CA LEU A 109 0.59 -8.29 9.75
C LEU A 109 0.58 -7.73 11.18
N LYS A 110 -0.61 -7.43 11.73
CA LYS A 110 -0.75 -7.01 13.13
C LYS A 110 -0.35 -8.10 14.12
N ARG A 111 -0.66 -9.36 13.82
CA ARG A 111 -0.29 -10.51 14.67
C ARG A 111 1.19 -10.84 14.58
N ASN A 112 1.78 -10.72 13.38
CA ASN A 112 3.20 -10.93 13.15
C ASN A 112 3.79 -9.77 12.34
N PRO A 113 4.35 -8.75 13.00
CA PRO A 113 4.96 -7.60 12.33
C PRO A 113 6.19 -7.94 11.47
N ARG A 114 6.72 -9.17 11.55
CA ARG A 114 7.81 -9.66 10.69
C ARG A 114 7.29 -10.38 9.44
N ALA A 115 5.98 -10.63 9.33
CA ALA A 115 5.42 -11.28 8.16
C ALA A 115 5.53 -10.37 6.92
N THR A 116 5.73 -11.00 5.76
CA THR A 116 5.75 -10.34 4.46
C THR A 116 4.79 -11.06 3.51
N PHE A 117 4.36 -10.39 2.46
CA PHE A 117 3.41 -10.90 1.47
C PHE A 117 3.98 -10.75 0.05
N PRO A 118 5.08 -11.44 -0.29
CA PRO A 118 5.72 -11.35 -1.61
C PRO A 118 4.77 -11.72 -2.76
N ASP A 119 3.75 -12.51 -2.46
CA ASP A 119 2.69 -13.03 -3.31
C ASP A 119 1.38 -12.23 -3.20
N ILE A 120 1.37 -11.02 -2.64
CA ILE A 120 0.16 -10.21 -2.44
C ILE A 120 -0.69 -10.05 -3.71
N ASP A 121 -0.07 -10.00 -4.89
CA ASP A 121 -0.78 -9.90 -6.17
C ASP A 121 -1.47 -11.20 -6.61
N LYS A 122 -1.11 -12.35 -6.04
CA LYS A 122 -1.87 -13.61 -6.19
C LYS A 122 -3.06 -13.66 -5.24
N ILE A 123 -3.00 -12.95 -4.11
CA ILE A 123 -4.06 -12.92 -3.10
C ILE A 123 -5.10 -11.85 -3.48
N VAL A 124 -4.64 -10.63 -3.77
CA VAL A 124 -5.47 -9.45 -4.07
C VAL A 124 -4.84 -8.63 -5.20
N PRO A 125 -4.88 -9.08 -6.48
CA PRO A 125 -4.28 -8.33 -7.60
C PRO A 125 -4.99 -7.00 -7.79
N LEU A 126 -4.29 -5.87 -7.97
CA LEU A 126 -4.95 -4.58 -8.16
C LEU A 126 -5.87 -4.54 -9.41
N PRO A 127 -6.96 -3.76 -9.38
CA PRO A 127 -7.80 -3.51 -10.56
C PRO A 127 -6.99 -2.96 -11.75
N PRO A 128 -7.40 -3.23 -13.00
CA PRO A 128 -8.67 -3.85 -13.40
C PRO A 128 -8.71 -5.38 -13.31
N THR A 129 -7.67 -6.03 -12.82
CA THR A 129 -7.57 -7.49 -12.73
C THR A 129 -8.67 -8.06 -11.83
N GLU A 130 -9.34 -9.13 -12.28
CA GLU A 130 -10.30 -9.86 -11.46
C GLU A 130 -9.60 -10.63 -10.33
N LEU A 131 -10.35 -10.88 -9.24
CA LEU A 131 -9.81 -11.67 -8.13
C LEU A 131 -9.70 -13.14 -8.52
N PRO A 132 -8.55 -13.79 -8.29
CA PRO A 132 -8.41 -15.22 -8.50
C PRO A 132 -9.16 -15.99 -7.41
N GLU A 133 -9.44 -17.26 -7.67
CA GLU A 133 -9.81 -18.20 -6.61
C GLU A 133 -8.72 -18.23 -5.54
N TRP A 134 -9.13 -18.18 -4.27
CA TRP A 134 -8.22 -18.15 -3.14
C TRP A 134 -8.83 -18.93 -1.98
N ASP A 135 -8.07 -19.84 -1.38
CA ASP A 135 -8.51 -20.76 -0.32
C ASP A 135 -8.63 -20.08 1.06
N GLY A 136 -8.32 -18.78 1.16
CA GLY A 136 -8.36 -18.02 2.40
C GLY A 136 -7.12 -18.18 3.28
N THR A 137 -6.04 -18.80 2.77
CA THR A 137 -4.81 -19.05 3.52
C THR A 137 -3.60 -18.35 2.89
N PHE A 138 -2.55 -18.11 3.68
CA PHE A 138 -1.34 -17.44 3.21
C PHE A 138 -0.20 -18.44 2.97
N GLU A 139 0.57 -18.25 1.89
CA GLU A 139 1.69 -19.15 1.54
C GLU A 139 2.70 -19.28 2.69
N TYR A 140 3.06 -18.17 3.38
CA TYR A 140 4.03 -18.22 4.48
C TYR A 140 3.56 -19.04 5.69
N GLN A 141 2.25 -19.11 5.96
CA GLN A 141 1.70 -19.92 7.05
C GLN A 141 1.74 -21.43 6.75
N LYS A 142 1.86 -21.81 5.47
CA LYS A 142 2.01 -23.21 5.06
C LYS A 142 3.44 -23.71 5.25
N GLN A 143 4.43 -22.81 5.19
CA GLN A 143 5.85 -23.13 5.35
C GLN A 143 6.25 -23.37 6.81
N ASP A 144 5.64 -22.67 7.76
CA ASP A 144 5.90 -22.86 9.21
C ASP A 144 5.31 -24.18 9.77
N ASN A 145 4.55 -24.94 8.97
CA ASN A 145 3.93 -26.21 9.34
C ASN A 145 4.58 -27.44 8.66
N GLN A 146 5.78 -27.28 8.09
CA GLN A 146 6.64 -28.36 7.57
C GLN A 146 7.91 -28.49 8.41
#